data_AF-A0A838WQ46-F1
#
_entry.id   AF-A0A838WQ46-F1
#
_cell.length_a   1.000
_cell.length_b   1.000
_cell.length_c   1.000
_cell.angle_alpha   90.00
_cell.angle_beta   90.00
_cell.angle_gamma   90.00
#
_symmetry.space_group_name_H-M   'P 1'
#
loop_
_entity.id
_entity.type
_entity.pdbx_description
1 polymer ?
#
loop_
_entity_poly.entity_id
_entity_poly.type
_entity_poly.pdbx_seq_one_letter_code
_entity_poly.pdbx_strand_id
1 'polypeptide(L)' 'TTPTITLAVNVGSVTEDGTTNLVYTFTRTGPTTNTLAVNYTIGGTATNGSDYNNIGTSVTFAAGSST' A
#
# COMPACT_ATOMS: atom_id res chain seq x y z
N THR A 1 -5.72 2.07 22.73
CA THR A 1 -4.36 1.86 22.17
C THR A 1 -4.35 2.42 20.77
N THR A 2 -3.21 2.93 20.30
CA THR A 2 -3.07 3.46 18.94
C THR A 2 -2.71 2.32 18.00
N PRO A 3 -3.38 2.17 16.84
CA PRO A 3 -2.98 1.14 15.87
C PRO A 3 -1.62 1.47 15.26
N THR A 4 -0.88 0.42 14.88
CA THR A 4 0.36 0.52 14.13
C THR A 4 0.14 0.00 12.72
N ILE A 5 0.72 0.68 11.72
CA ILE A 5 0.66 0.28 10.32
C ILE A 5 2.04 -0.13 9.85
N THR A 6 2.15 -1.31 9.24
CA THR A 6 3.36 -1.77 8.55
C THR A 6 3.11 -1.89 7.06
N LEU A 7 4.15 -1.71 6.27
CA LEU A 7 4.13 -1.87 4.81
C LEU A 7 5.16 -2.93 4.42
N ALA A 8 4.76 -3.88 3.59
CA ALA A 8 5.64 -4.92 3.06
C ALA A 8 5.48 -5.06 1.55
N VAL A 9 6.54 -5.51 0.87
CA VAL A 9 6.55 -5.89 -0.54
C VAL A 9 7.38 -7.15 -0.69
N ASN A 10 6.89 -8.12 -1.47
CA ASN A 10 7.48 -9.45 -1.53
C ASN A 10 8.65 -9.56 -2.53
N VAL A 11 8.73 -8.64 -3.50
CA VAL A 11 9.79 -8.57 -4.51
C VAL A 11 10.34 -7.14 -4.58
N GLY A 12 11.66 -6.99 -4.72
CA GLY A 12 12.32 -5.68 -4.74
C GLY A 12 12.30 -4.98 -6.10
N SER A 13 12.00 -5.72 -7.17
CA SER A 13 11.99 -5.21 -8.54
C SER A 13 11.11 -6.09 -9.44
N VAL A 14 10.56 -5.49 -10.48
CA VAL A 14 9.90 -6.17 -11.60
C VAL A 14 10.43 -5.59 -12.91
N THR A 15 10.29 -6.33 -14.00
CA THR A 15 10.55 -5.78 -15.33
C THR A 15 9.41 -4.86 -15.74
N GLU A 16 9.75 -3.75 -16.38
CA GLU A 16 8.78 -2.98 -17.16
C GLU A 16 8.09 -3.91 -18.18
N ASP A 17 6.77 -3.80 -18.30
CA ASP A 17 5.91 -4.69 -19.11
C ASP A 17 5.95 -6.19 -18.76
N GLY A 18 6.49 -6.53 -17.58
CA GLY A 18 6.44 -7.88 -17.05
C GLY A 18 5.03 -8.30 -16.62
N THR A 19 4.85 -9.60 -16.40
CA THR A 19 3.59 -10.15 -15.86
C THR A 19 3.48 -10.04 -14.34
N THR A 20 4.59 -9.81 -13.64
CA THR A 20 4.65 -9.72 -12.18
C THR A 20 4.54 -8.27 -11.75
N ASN A 21 3.68 -7.99 -10.76
CA ASN A 21 3.53 -6.67 -10.16
C ASN A 21 4.22 -6.57 -8.80
N LEU A 22 4.69 -5.38 -8.45
CA LEU A 22 4.99 -5.05 -7.06
C LEU A 22 3.66 -4.95 -6.29
N VAL A 23 3.45 -5.84 -5.32
CA VAL A 23 2.28 -5.81 -4.45
C VAL A 23 2.72 -5.32 -3.08
N TYR A 24 2.24 -4.13 -2.72
CA TYR A 24 2.45 -3.52 -1.42
C TYR A 24 1.28 -3.86 -0.48
N THR A 25 1.57 -4.52 0.62
CA THR A 25 0.57 -4.90 1.62
C THR A 25 0.72 -4.03 2.85
N PHE A 26 -0.35 -3.30 3.19
CA PHE A 26 -0.47 -2.59 4.45
C PHE A 26 -1.10 -3.52 5.49
N THR A 27 -0.57 -3.55 6.71
CA THR A 27 -1.12 -4.33 7.82
C THR A 27 -1.35 -3.44 9.02
N ARG A 28 -2.56 -3.48 9.56
CA ARG A 28 -2.95 -2.77 10.79
C ARG A 28 -2.91 -3.73 11.97
N THR A 29 -2.13 -3.39 12.98
CA THR A 29 -2.09 -4.11 14.25
C THR A 29 -2.65 -3.23 15.38
N GLY A 30 -3.32 -3.84 16.35
CA GLY A 30 -4.04 -3.13 17.41
C GLY A 30 -5.53 -2.97 17.10
N PRO A 31 -6.21 -1.93 17.59
CA PRO A 31 -7.66 -1.82 17.45
C PRO A 31 -8.09 -1.67 16.00
N THR A 32 -9.12 -2.41 15.58
CA THR A 32 -9.73 -2.37 14.23
C THR A 32 -11.16 -1.85 14.21
N THR A 33 -11.74 -1.51 15.36
CA THR A 33 -13.18 -1.19 15.52
C THR A 33 -13.65 -0.03 14.65
N ASN A 34 -12.80 0.95 14.37
CA ASN A 34 -13.12 2.10 13.53
C ASN A 34 -12.37 2.03 12.20
N THR A 35 -12.98 2.61 11.16
CA THR A 35 -12.32 2.88 9.88
C THR A 35 -11.05 3.71 10.10
N LEU A 36 -10.00 3.43 9.32
CA LEU A 36 -8.74 4.16 9.34
C LEU A 36 -8.23 4.40 7.92
N ALA A 37 -8.09 5.66 7.55
CA ALA A 37 -7.40 6.06 6.33
C ALA A 37 -5.90 6.23 6.61
N VAL A 38 -5.06 5.66 5.75
CA VAL A 38 -3.60 5.76 5.80
C VAL A 38 -3.15 6.43 4.52
N ASN A 39 -2.67 7.67 4.63
CA ASN A 39 -2.10 8.41 3.52
C ASN A 39 -0.63 8.02 3.33
N TYR A 40 -0.18 7.94 2.09
CA TYR A 40 1.21 7.67 1.72
C TYR A 40 1.64 8.54 0.55
N THR A 41 2.95 8.65 0.37
CA THR A 41 3.56 9.32 -0.79
C THR A 41 4.36 8.30 -1.58
N ILE A 42 4.49 8.53 -2.89
CA ILE A 42 5.27 7.68 -3.79
C ILE A 42 6.44 8.53 -4.27
N GLY A 43 7.65 7.97 -4.19
CA GLY A 43 8.89 8.62 -4.64
C GLY A 43 9.67 7.73 -5.60
N GLY A 44 10.86 8.19 -5.99
CA GLY A 44 11.70 7.52 -6.99
C GLY A 44 11.67 8.24 -8.34
N THR A 45 12.20 7.59 -9.37
CA THR A 45 12.26 8.14 -10.73
C THR A 45 11.11 7.68 -11.62
N ALA A 46 10.43 6.59 -11.24
CA ALA A 46 9.28 6.08 -11.99
C ALA A 46 8.04 6.95 -11.76
N THR A 47 7.27 7.18 -12.82
CA THR A 47 6.12 8.09 -12.87
C THR A 47 4.81 7.32 -12.79
N ASN A 48 3.98 7.66 -11.80
CA ASN A 48 2.65 7.10 -11.60
C ASN A 48 1.74 7.36 -12.80
N GLY A 49 1.20 6.30 -13.40
CA GLY A 49 0.35 6.37 -14.60
C GLY A 49 1.10 6.34 -15.93
N SER A 50 2.44 6.36 -15.93
CA SER A 50 3.26 6.18 -17.14
C SER A 50 4.07 4.88 -17.07
N ASP A 51 4.92 4.74 -16.05
CA ASP A 51 5.81 3.56 -15.91
C ASP A 51 5.11 2.41 -15.19
N TYR A 52 4.00 2.71 -14.50
CA TYR A 52 3.11 1.74 -13.88
C TYR A 52 1.69 2.29 -13.84
N ASN A 53 0.71 1.40 -13.70
CA ASN A 53 -0.69 1.78 -13.61
C ASN A 53 -0.95 2.78 -12.48
N ASN A 54 -1.87 3.71 -12.70
CA ASN A 54 -2.20 4.72 -11.71
C ASN A 54 -2.61 4.10 -10.37
N ILE A 55 -1.83 4.34 -9.32
CA ILE A 55 -2.17 4.02 -7.93
C ILE A 55 -2.54 5.29 -7.16
N GLY A 56 -3.37 5.14 -6.13
CA GLY A 56 -3.80 6.25 -5.28
C GLY A 56 -2.71 6.76 -4.33
N THR A 57 -3.13 7.58 -3.36
CA THR A 57 -2.26 8.15 -2.32
C THR A 57 -2.69 7.74 -0.91
N SER A 58 -3.64 6.82 -0.80
CA SER A 58 -4.13 6.33 0.48
C SER A 58 -4.70 4.91 0.39
N VAL A 59 -4.65 4.19 1.50
CA VAL A 59 -5.47 2.98 1.72
C VAL A 59 -6.45 3.23 2.86
N THR A 60 -7.61 2.56 2.82
CA THR A 60 -8.62 2.64 3.88
C THR A 60 -8.86 1.26 4.46
N PHE A 61 -8.54 1.09 5.74
CA PHE A 61 -9.02 -0.04 6.52
C PHE A 61 -10.46 0.24 6.93
N ALA A 62 -11.40 -0.56 6.46
CA ALA A 62 -12.77 -0.53 6.99
C ALA A 62 -12.79 -0.95 8.47
N ALA A 63 -13.86 -0.62 9.18
CA ALA A 63 -14.10 -1.15 10.51
C ALA A 63 -14.04 -2.70 10.49
N GLY A 64 -13.28 -3.27 11.43
CA GLY A 64 -13.01 -4.70 11.53
C GLY A 64 -11.85 -5.21 10.66
N SER A 65 -11.36 -4.45 9.66
CA SER A 65 -10.27 -4.92 8.79
C SER A 65 -8.88 -4.63 9.36
N SER A 66 -7.95 -5.53 9.06
CA SER A 66 -6.52 -5.42 9.39
C SER A 66 -5.58 -5.50 8.17
N THR A 67 -6.12 -5.78 6.99
CA THR A 67 -5.43 -5.86 5.69
C THR A 67 -6.30 -5.31 4.58
#